data_AF-A0A818ZZ36-F1
#
_entry.id   AF-A0A818ZZ36-F1
#
_cell.length_a   1.000
_cell.length_b   1.000
_cell.length_c   1.000
_cell.angle_alpha   90.00
_cell.angle_beta   90.00
_cell.angle_gamma   90.00
#
_symmetry.space_group_name_H-M   'P 1'
#
loop_
_entity.id
_entity.type
_entity.pdbx_description
1 polymer ?
#
loop_
_entity_poly.entity_id
_entity_poly.type
_entity_poly.pdbx_seq_one_letter_code
_entity_poly.pdbx_strand_id
1 'polypeptide(L)'
;MDACKLDYTGFDTFSLPIKHSSSLTSLTINKCFLDVELLESLLSRTPALVHLKLISRNRAFDSIFDGYNWEQFICAKLPKLDEFQFFFSFIEETMDYFGILNSIITSFQTLFWLYDQQWFTTSAYDFQSSTFELQTTTIRTVGPTNSIKFAVSALDGTYHFIGPTQQANESNPENKNRDELKFSRLNNAQHPMNEYRHDDFLTYFWRGQSYSVIITCFTNTNDEGKIITLAIGSTVHGKMIQIPLGQYSIAQNYVKELEQIFDAELKNLLLSIYNEQKAAQQ
;
A
#
# COMPACT_ATOMS: atom_id res chain seq x y z
N MET A 1 11.40 -30.04 -25.15
CA MET A 1 10.94 -30.79 -23.97
C MET A 1 9.96 -29.88 -23.26
N ASP A 2 8.69 -30.27 -23.28
CA ASP A 2 7.59 -29.43 -22.81
C ASP A 2 7.73 -29.13 -21.32
N ALA A 3 7.64 -27.85 -20.99
CA ALA A 3 7.77 -27.35 -19.64
C ALA A 3 6.72 -27.99 -18.73
N CYS A 4 7.17 -28.59 -17.64
CA CYS A 4 6.33 -29.13 -16.57
C CYS A 4 5.70 -27.93 -15.83
N LYS A 5 4.54 -27.48 -16.34
CA LYS A 5 3.73 -26.39 -15.82
C LYS A 5 2.50 -26.96 -15.12
N LEU A 6 2.20 -26.46 -13.93
CA LEU A 6 0.97 -26.78 -13.22
C LEU A 6 0.24 -25.49 -12.85
N ASP A 7 -1.03 -25.39 -13.23
CA ASP A 7 -1.95 -24.34 -12.78
C ASP A 7 -3.02 -25.00 -11.89
N TYR A 8 -3.05 -24.61 -10.63
CA TYR A 8 -3.99 -25.13 -9.65
C TYR A 8 -4.99 -24.04 -9.22
N THR A 9 -6.27 -24.36 -9.32
CA THR A 9 -7.39 -23.43 -9.04
C THR A 9 -8.39 -24.00 -8.01
N GLY A 10 -7.97 -24.97 -7.19
CA GLY A 10 -8.85 -25.66 -6.23
C GLY A 10 -8.91 -25.03 -4.84
N PHE A 11 -10.04 -25.23 -4.17
CA PHE A 11 -10.25 -24.83 -2.76
C PHE A 11 -9.71 -25.86 -1.76
N ASP A 12 -9.39 -27.07 -2.19
CA ASP A 12 -9.17 -28.22 -1.31
C ASP A 12 -7.77 -28.83 -1.49
N THR A 13 -6.86 -28.40 -0.62
CA THR A 13 -5.41 -28.60 -0.70
C THR A 13 -4.98 -30.05 -0.45
N PHE A 14 -5.86 -30.84 0.18
CA PHE A 14 -5.61 -32.26 0.48
C PHE A 14 -5.52 -33.17 -0.74
N SER A 15 -5.91 -32.68 -1.93
CA SER A 15 -6.00 -33.49 -3.14
C SER A 15 -4.94 -33.19 -4.21
N LEU A 16 -3.98 -32.29 -3.94
CA LEU A 16 -2.93 -31.99 -4.92
C LEU A 16 -2.20 -33.29 -5.31
N PRO A 17 -2.28 -33.73 -6.59
CA PRO A 17 -1.70 -34.98 -7.06
C PRO A 17 -0.18 -34.83 -7.28
N ILE A 18 0.50 -34.19 -6.33
CA ILE A 18 1.93 -33.90 -6.37
C ILE A 18 2.66 -35.04 -5.69
N LYS A 19 2.54 -36.25 -6.27
CA LYS A 19 3.30 -37.40 -5.77
C LYS A 19 4.74 -37.44 -6.31
N HIS A 20 5.04 -36.84 -7.46
CA HIS A 20 6.38 -36.90 -8.07
C HIS A 20 6.73 -35.70 -8.97
N SER A 21 6.83 -34.50 -8.42
CA SER A 21 7.06 -33.26 -9.20
C SER A 21 8.49 -32.70 -9.09
N SER A 22 9.51 -33.54 -8.95
CA SER A 22 10.90 -33.07 -8.90
C SER A 22 11.36 -32.37 -10.17
N SER A 23 10.61 -32.52 -11.27
CA SER A 23 10.84 -31.85 -12.56
C SER A 23 9.95 -30.61 -12.78
N LEU A 24 9.09 -30.25 -11.84
CA LEU A 24 8.21 -29.09 -11.99
C LEU A 24 9.05 -27.80 -11.97
N THR A 25 9.00 -27.07 -13.07
CA THR A 25 9.76 -25.82 -13.24
C THR A 25 8.89 -24.57 -13.12
N SER A 26 7.57 -24.71 -13.25
CA SER A 26 6.65 -23.59 -13.12
C SER A 26 5.35 -24.01 -12.45
N LEU A 27 4.95 -23.24 -11.43
CA LEU A 27 3.77 -23.48 -10.62
C LEU A 27 3.00 -22.18 -10.47
N THR A 28 1.71 -22.23 -10.82
CA THR A 28 0.76 -21.16 -10.51
C THR A 28 -0.31 -21.72 -9.58
N ILE A 29 -0.50 -21.08 -8.44
CA ILE A 29 -1.55 -21.39 -7.48
C ILE A 29 -2.48 -20.19 -7.42
N ASN A 30 -3.72 -20.39 -7.86
CA ASN A 30 -4.73 -19.36 -7.93
C ASN A 30 -5.81 -19.57 -6.86
N LYS A 31 -6.22 -18.49 -6.18
CA LYS A 31 -7.30 -18.47 -5.20
C LYS A 31 -7.09 -19.45 -4.04
N CYS A 32 -5.87 -19.52 -3.55
CA CYS A 32 -5.59 -20.41 -2.44
C CYS A 32 -6.00 -19.81 -1.10
N PHE A 33 -6.49 -20.68 -0.22
CA PHE A 33 -6.58 -20.47 1.23
C PHE A 33 -5.56 -21.41 1.88
N LEU A 34 -4.32 -21.38 1.38
CA LEU A 34 -3.28 -22.26 1.88
C LEU A 34 -2.71 -21.67 3.16
N ASP A 35 -2.77 -22.48 4.22
CA ASP A 35 -1.90 -22.32 5.36
C ASP A 35 -0.43 -22.32 4.89
N VAL A 36 0.38 -21.43 5.47
CA VAL A 36 1.78 -21.25 5.07
C VAL A 36 2.57 -22.54 5.25
N GLU A 37 2.30 -23.34 6.30
CA GLU A 37 2.99 -24.61 6.53
C GLU A 37 2.70 -25.63 5.41
N LEU A 38 1.46 -25.65 4.92
CA LEU A 38 1.07 -26.51 3.80
C LEU A 38 1.72 -26.04 2.49
N LEU A 39 1.78 -24.73 2.27
CA LEU A 39 2.43 -24.14 1.10
C LEU A 39 3.94 -24.43 1.11
N GLU A 40 4.61 -24.26 2.24
CA GLU A 40 6.02 -24.58 2.42
C GLU A 40 6.30 -26.07 2.22
N SER A 41 5.45 -26.94 2.78
CA SER A 41 5.53 -28.41 2.61
C SER A 41 5.39 -28.82 1.14
N LEU A 42 4.51 -28.14 0.40
CA LEU A 42 4.32 -28.35 -1.03
C LEU A 42 5.55 -27.91 -1.83
N LEU A 43 5.98 -26.67 -1.63
CA LEU A 43 7.09 -26.07 -2.37
C LEU A 43 8.43 -26.75 -2.07
N SER A 44 8.60 -27.30 -0.86
CA SER A 44 9.76 -28.11 -0.49
C SER A 44 9.92 -29.39 -1.33
N ARG A 45 8.86 -29.85 -2.01
CA ARG A 45 8.90 -31.02 -2.91
C ARG A 45 9.19 -30.65 -4.37
N THR A 46 9.34 -29.36 -4.66
CA THR A 46 9.60 -28.82 -6.01
C THR A 46 10.89 -28.00 -6.04
N PRO A 47 12.06 -28.57 -5.69
CA PRO A 47 13.31 -27.80 -5.67
C PRO A 47 13.81 -27.37 -7.06
N ALA A 48 13.21 -27.88 -8.14
CA ALA A 48 13.51 -27.50 -9.52
C ALA A 48 12.68 -26.32 -10.02
N LEU A 49 11.85 -25.73 -9.15
CA LEU A 49 10.96 -24.63 -9.53
C LEU A 49 11.76 -23.39 -9.92
N VAL A 50 11.44 -22.84 -11.09
CA VAL A 50 12.05 -21.63 -11.67
C VAL A 50 11.07 -20.47 -11.61
N HIS A 51 9.77 -20.75 -11.82
CA HIS A 51 8.72 -19.74 -11.79
C HIS A 51 7.64 -20.13 -10.76
N LEU A 52 7.34 -19.23 -9.83
CA LEU A 52 6.29 -19.39 -8.86
C LEU A 52 5.33 -18.20 -8.93
N LYS A 53 4.04 -18.49 -9.10
CA LYS A 53 2.98 -17.49 -9.00
C LYS A 53 1.95 -17.87 -7.97
N LEU A 54 1.71 -16.99 -7.00
CA LEU A 54 0.74 -17.21 -5.93
C LEU A 54 -0.33 -16.13 -5.91
N ILE A 55 -1.59 -16.53 -5.93
CA ILE A 55 -2.72 -15.62 -5.71
C ILE A 55 -3.51 -16.14 -4.51
N SER A 56 -3.36 -15.47 -3.36
CA SER A 56 -4.01 -15.84 -2.12
C SER A 56 -4.98 -14.74 -1.66
N ARG A 57 -6.10 -15.17 -1.08
CA ARG A 57 -7.06 -14.27 -0.43
C ARG A 57 -7.35 -14.82 0.96
N ASN A 58 -6.55 -14.40 1.94
CA ASN A 58 -6.68 -14.85 3.30
C ASN A 58 -7.74 -14.05 4.05
N ARG A 59 -8.23 -14.61 5.16
CA ARG A 59 -9.18 -13.92 6.04
C ARG A 59 -8.50 -13.11 7.12
N ALA A 60 -7.21 -13.33 7.34
CA ALA A 60 -6.44 -12.73 8.41
C ALA A 60 -5.01 -12.42 7.96
N PHE A 61 -4.37 -11.53 8.70
CA PHE A 61 -2.95 -11.29 8.62
C PHE A 61 -2.18 -12.48 9.18
N ASP A 62 -1.28 -13.07 8.39
CA ASP A 62 -0.48 -14.23 8.77
C ASP A 62 0.96 -14.14 8.19
N SER A 63 1.75 -15.21 8.36
CA SER A 63 3.14 -15.26 7.92
C SER A 63 3.34 -15.18 6.41
N ILE A 64 2.28 -15.27 5.58
CA ILE A 64 2.40 -15.12 4.13
C ILE A 64 2.79 -13.68 3.73
N PHE A 65 2.55 -12.71 4.63
CA PHE A 65 2.89 -11.30 4.46
C PHE A 65 4.27 -10.94 5.02
N ASP A 66 5.04 -11.92 5.48
CA ASP A 66 6.39 -11.70 6.03
C ASP A 66 7.46 -12.01 4.97
N GLY A 67 8.05 -10.96 4.41
CA GLY A 67 9.13 -11.03 3.44
C GLY A 67 10.41 -11.68 3.97
N TYR A 68 10.68 -11.63 5.28
CA TYR A 68 11.84 -12.32 5.87
C TYR A 68 11.63 -13.83 5.82
N ASN A 69 10.44 -14.33 6.17
CA ASN A 69 10.13 -15.76 6.11
C ASN A 69 10.23 -16.27 4.66
N TRP A 70 9.69 -15.51 3.70
CA TRP A 70 9.81 -15.83 2.29
C TRP A 70 11.26 -15.87 1.80
N GLU A 71 12.09 -14.90 2.17
CA GLU A 71 13.50 -14.88 1.83
C GLU A 71 14.23 -16.13 2.34
N GLN A 72 14.06 -16.46 3.63
CA GLN A 72 14.68 -17.65 4.23
C GLN A 72 14.20 -18.93 3.54
N PHE A 73 12.89 -19.03 3.29
CA PHE A 73 12.30 -20.18 2.63
C PHE A 73 12.83 -20.36 1.21
N ILE A 74 12.85 -19.30 0.40
CA ILE A 74 13.28 -19.34 -1.00
C ILE A 74 14.76 -19.70 -1.08
N CYS A 75 15.61 -19.06 -0.29
CA CYS A 75 17.04 -19.38 -0.22
C CYS A 75 17.29 -20.85 0.16
N ALA A 76 16.52 -21.39 1.12
CA ALA A 76 16.73 -22.74 1.62
C ALA A 76 16.13 -23.85 0.74
N LYS A 77 14.97 -23.60 0.12
CA LYS A 77 14.13 -24.64 -0.50
C LYS A 77 13.96 -24.49 -2.01
N LEU A 78 14.11 -23.28 -2.54
CA LEU A 78 13.87 -22.97 -3.95
C LEU A 78 15.08 -22.28 -4.59
N PRO A 79 16.29 -22.89 -4.54
CA PRO A 79 17.54 -22.24 -5.00
C PRO A 79 17.61 -21.97 -6.51
N LYS A 80 16.62 -22.45 -7.28
CA LYS A 80 16.51 -22.24 -8.73
C LYS A 80 15.40 -21.26 -9.12
N LEU A 81 14.72 -20.68 -8.13
CA LEU A 81 13.64 -19.74 -8.37
C LEU A 81 14.21 -18.45 -8.94
N ASP A 82 13.83 -18.15 -10.18
CA ASP A 82 14.25 -16.95 -10.93
C ASP A 82 13.13 -15.90 -10.94
N GLU A 83 11.88 -16.37 -10.86
CA GLU A 83 10.71 -15.50 -10.87
C GLU A 83 9.74 -15.88 -9.76
N PHE A 84 9.50 -14.93 -8.86
CA PHE A 84 8.45 -15.01 -7.86
C PHE A 84 7.43 -13.90 -8.07
N GLN A 85 6.19 -14.28 -8.34
CA GLN A 85 5.05 -13.38 -8.45
C GLN A 85 4.02 -13.70 -7.38
N PHE A 86 3.51 -12.69 -6.69
CA PHE A 86 2.40 -12.90 -5.77
C PHE A 86 1.40 -11.76 -5.73
N PHE A 87 0.15 -12.13 -5.42
CA PHE A 87 -0.90 -11.23 -4.96
C PHE A 87 -1.53 -11.86 -3.72
N PHE A 88 -1.36 -11.22 -2.58
CA PHE A 88 -1.97 -11.61 -1.31
C PHE A 88 -2.92 -10.52 -0.86
N SER A 89 -4.08 -10.91 -0.35
CA SER A 89 -4.99 -9.95 0.24
C SER A 89 -5.65 -10.50 1.50
N PHE A 90 -5.91 -9.64 2.47
CA PHE A 90 -6.71 -9.98 3.64
C PHE A 90 -7.61 -8.82 4.05
N ILE A 91 -8.73 -9.16 4.69
CA ILE A 91 -9.65 -8.18 5.28
C ILE A 91 -9.23 -8.00 6.73
N GLU A 92 -9.11 -6.76 7.16
CA GLU A 92 -8.75 -6.44 8.53
C GLU A 92 -9.59 -5.24 8.99
N GLU A 93 -10.20 -5.41 10.15
CA GLU A 93 -11.14 -4.44 10.71
C GLU A 93 -10.44 -3.46 11.68
N THR A 94 -9.15 -3.64 11.92
CA THR A 94 -8.37 -2.75 12.78
C THR A 94 -8.15 -1.37 12.16
N MET A 95 -7.96 -0.37 13.02
CA MET A 95 -7.67 1.01 12.64
C MET A 95 -6.17 1.28 12.43
N ASP A 96 -5.27 0.35 12.78
CA ASP A 96 -3.81 0.54 12.67
C ASP A 96 -3.27 0.09 11.30
N TYR A 97 -3.80 0.68 10.23
CA TYR A 97 -3.40 0.30 8.88
C TYR A 97 -1.97 0.75 8.53
N PHE A 98 -1.50 1.85 9.11
CA PHE A 98 -0.11 2.29 8.96
C PHE A 98 0.88 1.32 9.61
N GLY A 99 0.63 0.90 10.85
CA GLY A 99 1.49 -0.07 11.54
C GLY A 99 1.58 -1.39 10.77
N ILE A 100 0.45 -1.87 10.26
CA ILE A 100 0.38 -3.10 9.45
C ILE A 100 1.12 -2.91 8.12
N LEU A 101 0.86 -1.85 7.36
CA LEU A 101 1.55 -1.60 6.08
C LEU A 101 3.06 -1.47 6.26
N ASN A 102 3.50 -0.73 7.28
CA ASN A 102 4.92 -0.59 7.61
C ASN A 102 5.54 -1.93 7.97
N SER A 103 4.88 -2.73 8.82
CA SER A 103 5.35 -4.05 9.22
C SER A 103 5.56 -4.96 8.00
N ILE A 104 4.56 -5.00 7.10
CA ILE A 104 4.62 -5.74 5.85
C ILE A 104 5.78 -5.25 5.00
N ILE A 105 5.80 -3.97 4.62
CA ILE A 105 6.80 -3.48 3.66
C ILE A 105 8.22 -3.59 4.19
N THR A 106 8.44 -3.32 5.48
CA THR A 106 9.79 -3.41 6.07
C THR A 106 10.37 -4.81 5.91
N SER A 107 9.55 -5.86 5.96
CA SER A 107 9.99 -7.24 5.74
C SER A 107 10.44 -7.54 4.29
N PHE A 108 10.03 -6.72 3.33
CA PHE A 108 10.45 -6.81 1.91
C PHE A 108 11.55 -5.81 1.53
N GLN A 109 12.16 -5.12 2.50
CA GLN A 109 13.23 -4.13 2.27
C GLN A 109 14.65 -4.70 2.46
N THR A 110 14.80 -6.03 2.42
CA THR A 110 16.11 -6.67 2.53
C THR A 110 16.90 -6.59 1.23
N LEU A 111 18.21 -6.87 1.30
CA LEU A 111 19.07 -6.89 0.13
C LEU A 111 18.62 -7.93 -0.90
N PHE A 112 18.09 -9.06 -0.42
CA PHE A 112 17.54 -10.12 -1.25
C PHE A 112 16.44 -9.59 -2.18
N TRP A 113 15.46 -8.89 -1.62
CA TRP A 113 14.33 -8.36 -2.39
C TRP A 113 14.73 -7.20 -3.31
N LEU A 114 15.54 -6.27 -2.81
CA LEU A 114 15.83 -5.01 -3.49
C LEU A 114 16.94 -5.12 -4.54
N TYR A 115 17.95 -5.96 -4.31
CA TYR A 115 19.16 -6.01 -5.14
C TYR A 115 19.39 -7.37 -5.80
N ASP A 116 19.26 -8.46 -5.04
CA ASP A 116 19.62 -9.79 -5.56
C ASP A 116 18.56 -10.31 -6.53
N GLN A 117 17.29 -10.29 -6.12
CA GLN A 117 16.17 -10.79 -6.92
C GLN A 117 15.44 -9.68 -7.68
N GLN A 118 15.47 -8.45 -7.16
CA GLN A 118 14.73 -7.30 -7.71
C GLN A 118 13.22 -7.56 -7.87
N TRP A 119 12.66 -8.40 -7.00
CA TRP A 119 11.21 -8.66 -6.93
C TRP A 119 10.54 -7.57 -6.10
N PHE A 120 10.42 -6.38 -6.70
CA PHE A 120 9.84 -5.22 -6.03
C PHE A 120 8.42 -5.48 -5.58
N THR A 121 8.14 -5.08 -4.34
CA THR A 121 6.88 -5.34 -3.66
C THR A 121 6.19 -4.04 -3.30
N THR A 122 4.86 -4.04 -3.46
CA THR A 122 3.98 -2.94 -3.08
C THR A 122 2.88 -3.46 -2.17
N SER A 123 2.59 -2.72 -1.12
CA SER A 123 1.48 -3.00 -0.21
C SER A 123 0.49 -1.85 -0.29
N ALA A 124 -0.80 -2.14 -0.24
CA ALA A 124 -1.85 -1.14 -0.30
C ALA A 124 -3.01 -1.49 0.62
N TYR A 125 -3.64 -0.48 1.20
CA TYR A 125 -4.88 -0.59 1.94
C TYR A 125 -6.01 0.05 1.14
N ASP A 126 -7.07 -0.72 0.88
CA ASP A 126 -8.31 -0.28 0.25
C ASP A 126 -9.31 0.16 1.31
N PHE A 127 -9.59 1.46 1.38
CA PHE A 127 -10.50 2.04 2.37
C PHE A 127 -11.96 1.60 2.19
N GLN A 128 -12.36 1.21 0.98
CA GLN A 128 -13.75 0.85 0.68
C GLN A 128 -14.04 -0.59 1.10
N SER A 129 -13.10 -1.49 0.87
CA SER A 129 -13.26 -2.91 1.22
C SER A 129 -12.56 -3.32 2.51
N SER A 130 -11.92 -2.38 3.22
CA SER A 130 -11.08 -2.64 4.39
C SER A 130 -10.08 -3.77 4.14
N THR A 131 -9.47 -3.77 2.95
CA THR A 131 -8.64 -4.88 2.46
C THR A 131 -7.20 -4.41 2.31
N PHE A 132 -6.28 -5.16 2.89
CA PHE A 132 -4.87 -5.03 2.59
C PHE A 132 -4.54 -5.90 1.38
N GLU A 133 -3.71 -5.38 0.49
CA GLU A 133 -3.22 -6.04 -0.70
C GLU A 133 -1.70 -5.94 -0.71
N LEU A 134 -1.02 -7.06 -0.94
CA LEU A 134 0.42 -7.15 -1.08
C LEU A 134 0.72 -7.82 -2.41
N GLN A 135 1.51 -7.19 -3.26
CA GLN A 135 1.79 -7.72 -4.59
C GLN A 135 3.20 -7.38 -5.08
N THR A 136 3.73 -8.21 -5.96
CA THR A 136 4.93 -7.86 -6.74
C THR A 136 4.57 -6.93 -7.90
N THR A 137 5.40 -5.94 -8.19
CA THR A 137 5.14 -4.85 -9.15
C THR A 137 4.90 -5.33 -10.59
N THR A 138 5.32 -6.55 -10.93
CA THR A 138 5.05 -7.16 -12.24
C THR A 138 3.58 -7.51 -12.44
N ILE A 139 2.83 -7.70 -11.36
CA ILE A 139 1.39 -7.93 -11.41
C ILE A 139 0.69 -6.59 -11.60
N ARG A 140 0.42 -6.23 -12.86
CA ARG A 140 -0.60 -5.23 -13.14
C ARG A 140 -1.94 -5.81 -12.69
N THR A 141 -2.45 -5.40 -11.54
CA THR A 141 -3.87 -5.55 -11.26
C THR A 141 -4.63 -4.62 -12.19
N VAL A 142 -4.88 -5.08 -13.44
CA VAL A 142 -5.60 -4.33 -14.50
C VAL A 142 -7.12 -4.28 -14.22
N GLY A 143 -7.52 -4.32 -12.95
CA GLY A 143 -8.90 -4.06 -12.58
C GLY A 143 -9.08 -2.55 -12.44
N PRO A 144 -10.09 -1.92 -13.06
CA PRO A 144 -10.50 -0.59 -12.63
C PRO A 144 -10.85 -0.66 -11.14
N THR A 145 -10.01 -0.09 -10.30
CA THR A 145 -10.33 0.08 -8.88
C THR A 145 -11.20 1.31 -8.79
N ASN A 146 -12.46 1.13 -8.41
CA ASN A 146 -13.34 2.25 -8.03
C ASN A 146 -13.04 2.78 -6.62
N SER A 147 -12.06 2.18 -5.96
CA SER A 147 -11.67 2.47 -4.58
C SER A 147 -10.46 3.40 -4.50
N ILE A 148 -10.41 4.14 -3.39
CA ILE A 148 -9.24 4.90 -2.97
C ILE A 148 -8.37 3.94 -2.17
N LYS A 149 -7.09 3.87 -2.54
CA LYS A 149 -6.09 3.04 -1.88
C LYS A 149 -4.95 3.89 -1.36
N PHE A 150 -4.42 3.47 -0.22
CA PHE A 150 -3.21 3.98 0.36
C PHE A 150 -2.09 2.95 0.20
N ALA A 151 -1.07 3.26 -0.58
CA ALA A 151 -0.04 2.30 -0.97
C ALA A 151 1.35 2.73 -0.53
N VAL A 152 2.24 1.76 -0.35
CA VAL A 152 3.64 1.93 -0.01
C VAL A 152 4.49 0.93 -0.79
N SER A 153 5.63 1.39 -1.30
CA SER A 153 6.59 0.54 -2.00
C SER A 153 7.75 0.15 -1.10
N ALA A 154 8.21 -1.11 -1.23
CA ALA A 154 9.47 -1.52 -0.61
C ALA A 154 10.68 -0.76 -1.18
N LEU A 155 10.59 -0.23 -2.41
CA LEU A 155 11.73 0.41 -3.07
C LEU A 155 12.17 1.71 -2.38
N ASP A 156 11.21 2.53 -1.97
CA ASP A 156 11.48 3.87 -1.43
C ASP A 156 10.81 4.13 -0.07
N GLY A 157 9.94 3.22 0.39
CA GLY A 157 9.17 3.40 1.62
C GLY A 157 8.23 4.60 1.59
N THR A 158 8.02 5.20 0.40
CA THR A 158 7.16 6.36 0.27
C THR A 158 5.72 5.94 0.08
N TYR A 159 4.83 6.73 0.67
CA TYR A 159 3.41 6.51 0.61
C TYR A 159 2.79 7.23 -0.58
N HIS A 160 1.86 6.56 -1.25
CA HIS A 160 1.15 7.06 -2.41
C HIS A 160 -0.35 6.86 -2.26
N PHE A 161 -1.12 7.86 -2.67
CA PHE A 161 -2.56 7.71 -2.81
C PHE A 161 -2.91 7.31 -4.24
N ILE A 162 -3.57 6.18 -4.37
CA ILE A 162 -4.08 5.66 -5.63
C ILE A 162 -5.59 5.87 -5.61
N GLY A 163 -6.09 6.81 -6.40
CA GLY A 163 -7.54 6.94 -6.56
C GLY A 163 -8.05 6.19 -7.79
N PRO A 164 -9.36 6.23 -8.02
CA PRO A 164 -10.02 5.47 -9.06
C PRO A 164 -9.58 5.84 -10.45
N THR A 165 -9.19 4.80 -11.18
CA THR A 165 -8.87 4.88 -12.59
C THR A 165 -10.14 4.57 -13.37
N GLN A 166 -10.74 5.57 -14.02
CA GLN A 166 -11.78 5.30 -15.01
C GLN A 166 -11.12 4.62 -16.22
N GLN A 167 -11.74 3.58 -16.76
CA GLN A 167 -11.41 3.11 -18.10
C GLN A 167 -11.53 4.31 -19.04
N ALA A 168 -10.41 4.87 -19.48
CA ALA A 168 -10.41 5.65 -20.69
C ALA A 168 -10.95 4.71 -21.76
N ASN A 169 -12.13 5.02 -22.32
CA ASN A 169 -12.63 4.33 -23.49
C ASN A 169 -11.50 4.35 -24.53
N GLU A 170 -10.81 3.23 -24.73
CA GLU A 170 -9.73 3.09 -25.69
C GLU A 170 -10.29 3.27 -27.09
N SER A 171 -10.35 4.52 -27.52
CA SER A 171 -10.65 4.96 -28.87
C SER A 171 -9.90 6.26 -29.18
N ASN A 172 -8.63 6.37 -28.77
CA ASN A 172 -7.66 7.22 -29.50
C ASN A 172 -6.20 6.93 -29.09
N PRO A 173 -5.32 6.48 -30.00
CA PRO A 173 -3.93 6.20 -29.70
C PRO A 173 -3.02 7.39 -30.04
N GLU A 174 -3.28 8.58 -29.50
CA GLU A 174 -2.37 9.72 -29.65
C GLU A 174 -2.34 10.60 -28.39
N ASN A 175 -1.74 10.09 -27.31
CA ASN A 175 -1.00 10.97 -26.40
C ASN A 175 -0.05 10.17 -25.50
N LYS A 176 1.19 10.00 -25.95
CA LYS A 176 2.31 9.59 -25.08
C LYS A 176 3.03 10.86 -24.64
N ASN A 177 2.59 11.45 -23.54
CA ASN A 177 3.47 12.24 -22.68
C ASN A 177 3.26 11.74 -21.25
N ARG A 178 4.31 11.10 -20.75
CA ARG A 178 4.37 10.48 -19.43
C ARG A 178 5.06 11.50 -18.53
N ASP A 179 4.26 12.28 -17.81
CA ASP A 179 4.78 13.22 -16.82
C ASP A 179 5.11 12.44 -15.54
N GLU A 180 6.40 12.31 -15.24
CA GLU A 180 6.90 11.93 -13.92
C GLU A 180 6.70 13.13 -12.97
N LEU A 181 5.86 12.96 -11.94
CA LEU A 181 5.75 13.94 -10.86
C LEU A 181 6.99 13.86 -9.96
N LYS A 182 7.60 15.02 -9.72
CA LYS A 182 8.72 15.19 -8.77
C LYS A 182 8.22 15.81 -7.48
N PHE A 183 8.71 15.29 -6.36
CA PHE A 183 8.58 15.92 -5.04
C PHE A 183 9.50 17.16 -4.96
N SER A 184 8.98 18.25 -4.43
CA SER A 184 9.80 19.41 -4.05
C SER A 184 9.31 19.99 -2.73
N ARG A 185 10.20 20.07 -1.74
CA ARG A 185 9.96 20.82 -0.49
C ARG A 185 9.90 22.31 -0.80
N LEU A 186 8.82 22.98 -0.41
CA LEU A 186 8.75 24.44 -0.42
C LEU A 186 9.30 24.98 0.90
N ASN A 187 10.21 25.95 0.82
CA ASN A 187 10.84 26.57 1.98
C ASN A 187 9.82 27.32 2.84
N ASN A 188 9.98 27.20 4.16
CA ASN A 188 9.20 27.89 5.19
C ASN A 188 9.13 29.41 4.93
N ALA A 189 7.91 29.95 4.75
CA ALA A 189 7.68 31.39 4.83
C ALA A 189 7.65 31.82 6.30
N GLN A 190 8.37 32.89 6.65
CA GLN A 190 8.32 33.47 8.00
C GLN A 190 6.96 34.13 8.25
N HIS A 191 6.14 33.48 9.07
CA HIS A 191 4.88 33.96 9.61
C HIS A 191 5.09 34.54 11.05
N PRO A 192 4.12 35.29 11.63
CA PRO A 192 4.25 35.90 12.96
C PRO A 192 4.82 34.93 14.01
N MET A 193 5.57 35.46 14.98
CA MET A 193 6.43 34.72 15.94
C MET A 193 5.80 33.50 16.68
N ASN A 194 4.48 33.29 16.60
CA ASN A 194 3.74 32.28 17.35
C ASN A 194 3.09 31.19 16.48
N GLU A 195 3.32 31.20 15.17
CA GLU A 195 2.77 30.23 14.23
C GLU A 195 3.91 29.46 13.54
N TYR A 196 4.03 28.16 13.83
CA TYR A 196 4.88 27.28 13.03
C TYR A 196 4.03 26.56 12.00
N ARG A 197 4.36 26.74 10.74
CA ARG A 197 3.64 26.15 9.61
C ARG A 197 4.52 25.09 8.96
N HIS A 198 3.98 23.88 8.83
CA HIS A 198 4.54 22.83 8.02
C HIS A 198 3.55 22.47 6.92
N ASP A 199 3.92 22.79 5.68
CA ASP A 199 3.14 22.40 4.50
C ASP A 199 3.69 21.09 3.96
N ASP A 200 2.82 20.09 3.83
CA ASP A 200 3.07 18.88 3.06
C ASP A 200 2.07 18.77 1.91
N PHE A 201 2.45 18.06 0.85
CA PHE A 201 1.63 17.88 -0.34
C PHE A 201 1.11 16.46 -0.39
N LEU A 202 -0.18 16.32 -0.15
CA LEU A 202 -0.93 15.12 -0.42
C LEU A 202 -1.46 15.16 -1.85
N THR A 203 -0.81 14.46 -2.78
CA THR A 203 -1.34 14.33 -4.15
C THR A 203 -2.06 13.01 -4.32
N TYR A 204 -3.30 13.06 -4.81
CA TYR A 204 -4.09 11.89 -5.19
C TYR A 204 -4.63 12.04 -6.62
N PHE A 205 -4.75 10.93 -7.33
CA PHE A 205 -5.26 10.92 -8.70
C PHE A 205 -6.71 10.45 -8.72
N TRP A 206 -7.60 11.20 -9.35
CA TRP A 206 -9.02 10.83 -9.48
C TRP A 206 -9.53 11.19 -10.88
N ARG A 207 -10.15 10.23 -11.58
CA ARG A 207 -10.72 10.44 -12.94
C ARG A 207 -9.75 11.08 -13.95
N GLY A 208 -8.48 10.68 -13.92
CA GLY A 208 -7.46 11.22 -14.83
C GLY A 208 -7.03 12.66 -14.53
N GLN A 209 -7.50 13.24 -13.43
CA GLN A 209 -7.03 14.51 -12.91
C GLN A 209 -6.18 14.27 -11.65
N SER A 210 -5.09 15.02 -11.53
CA SER A 210 -4.29 15.08 -10.31
C SER A 210 -4.90 16.12 -9.37
N TYR A 211 -5.16 15.73 -8.13
CA TYR A 211 -5.59 16.61 -7.07
C TYR A 211 -4.50 16.66 -6.03
N SER A 212 -3.95 17.85 -5.81
CA SER A 212 -3.00 18.08 -4.72
C SER A 212 -3.75 18.80 -3.60
N VAL A 213 -3.80 18.16 -2.44
CA VAL A 213 -4.20 18.74 -1.18
C VAL A 213 -2.93 19.18 -0.48
N ILE A 214 -2.84 20.46 -0.15
CA ILE A 214 -1.80 20.92 0.77
C ILE A 214 -2.28 20.57 2.17
N ILE A 215 -1.68 19.57 2.79
CA ILE A 215 -1.85 19.33 4.22
C ILE A 215 -0.96 20.35 4.91
N THR A 216 -1.60 21.41 5.41
CA THR A 216 -0.88 22.31 6.30
C THR A 216 -1.13 21.90 7.74
N CYS A 217 -0.04 21.57 8.42
CA CYS A 217 0.03 21.47 9.86
C CYS A 217 0.45 22.84 10.40
N PHE A 218 -0.37 23.41 11.26
CA PHE A 218 -0.03 24.61 12.01
C PHE A 218 0.16 24.24 13.46
N THR A 219 1.11 24.86 14.13
CA THR A 219 1.11 24.94 15.59
C THR A 219 1.00 26.41 15.98
N ASN A 220 -0.10 26.74 16.65
CA ASN A 220 -0.28 28.03 17.29
C ASN A 220 0.02 27.90 18.75
N THR A 221 0.93 28.72 19.27
CA THR A 221 1.14 28.91 20.70
C THR A 221 0.30 30.09 21.19
N ASN A 222 -0.39 29.92 22.32
CA ASN A 222 -0.98 31.07 23.00
C ASN A 222 0.13 31.96 23.61
N ASP A 223 -0.21 33.18 24.06
CA ASP A 223 0.76 34.12 24.65
C ASP A 223 1.48 33.57 25.89
N GLU A 224 0.95 32.49 26.48
CA GLU A 224 1.59 31.75 27.58
C GLU A 224 2.56 30.65 27.13
N GLY A 225 2.67 30.38 25.83
CA GLY A 225 3.55 29.37 25.25
C GLY A 225 3.16 27.93 25.57
N LYS A 226 1.92 27.66 26.00
CA LYS A 226 1.54 26.37 26.59
C LYS A 226 0.70 25.47 25.71
N ILE A 227 -0.14 26.03 24.83
CA ILE A 227 -1.09 25.25 24.04
C ILE A 227 -0.65 25.25 22.58
N ILE A 228 -0.49 24.08 21.98
CA ILE A 228 -0.32 23.84 20.55
C ILE A 228 -1.70 23.50 19.97
N THR A 229 -2.18 24.32 19.02
CA THR A 229 -3.30 23.91 18.18
C THR A 229 -2.74 23.23 16.94
N LEU A 230 -3.05 21.94 16.76
CA LEU A 230 -2.74 21.22 15.53
C LEU A 230 -3.97 21.28 14.61
N ALA A 231 -3.79 21.65 13.35
CA ALA A 231 -4.88 21.66 12.38
C ALA A 231 -4.42 21.02 11.07
N ILE A 232 -5.34 20.35 10.37
CA ILE A 232 -5.12 19.83 9.01
C ILE A 232 -5.87 20.75 8.04
N GLY A 233 -5.12 21.40 7.16
CA GLY A 233 -5.64 22.21 6.06
C GLY A 233 -5.84 21.40 4.78
N SER A 234 -6.77 21.82 3.93
CA SER A 234 -6.77 21.49 2.50
C SER A 234 -7.24 22.69 1.69
N THR A 235 -6.66 22.92 0.51
CA THR A 235 -7.15 23.93 -0.43
C THR A 235 -8.01 23.25 -1.50
N VAL A 236 -9.33 23.40 -1.38
CA VAL A 236 -10.29 22.90 -2.38
C VAL A 236 -10.92 24.12 -3.04
N HIS A 237 -10.74 24.27 -4.35
CA HIS A 237 -11.20 25.45 -5.11
C HIS A 237 -10.73 26.80 -4.53
N GLY A 238 -9.51 26.85 -3.97
CA GLY A 238 -8.97 28.05 -3.34
C GLY A 238 -9.53 28.36 -1.94
N LYS A 239 -10.39 27.51 -1.39
CA LYS A 239 -10.89 27.61 -0.02
C LYS A 239 -10.08 26.71 0.91
N MET A 240 -9.55 27.27 2.00
CA MET A 240 -8.90 26.50 3.05
C MET A 240 -9.95 25.91 3.98
N ILE A 241 -9.99 24.58 4.08
CA ILE A 241 -10.76 23.87 5.10
C ILE A 241 -9.80 23.54 6.23
N GLN A 242 -10.04 24.09 7.42
CA GLN A 242 -9.25 23.81 8.61
C GLN A 242 -10.02 22.87 9.53
N ILE A 243 -9.41 21.75 9.89
CA ILE A 243 -9.92 20.84 10.92
C ILE A 243 -9.02 20.93 12.14
N PRO A 244 -9.47 21.51 13.26
CA PRO A 244 -8.70 21.51 14.50
C PRO A 244 -8.64 20.09 15.06
N LEU A 245 -7.43 19.57 15.24
CA LEU A 245 -7.19 18.26 15.84
C LEU A 245 -7.27 18.32 17.38
N GLY A 246 -6.95 19.46 17.97
CA GLY A 246 -7.07 19.66 19.41
C GLY A 246 -6.15 20.75 19.96
N GLN A 247 -6.16 20.89 21.28
CA GLN A 247 -5.28 21.77 22.06
C GLN A 247 -4.36 20.92 22.93
N TYR A 248 -3.04 21.03 22.72
CA TYR A 248 -2.06 20.16 23.36
C TYR A 248 -1.06 20.96 24.20
N SER A 249 -0.80 20.49 25.42
CA SER A 249 0.23 21.09 26.29
C SER A 249 1.66 20.64 25.94
N ILE A 250 2.62 21.56 25.81
CA ILE A 250 4.04 21.20 25.56
C ILE A 250 4.60 20.28 26.65
N ALA A 251 4.02 20.30 27.86
CA ALA A 251 4.49 19.50 29.00
C ALA A 251 4.09 18.01 28.95
N GLN A 252 3.25 17.58 28.00
CA GLN A 252 2.79 16.19 27.92
C GLN A 252 3.19 15.53 26.59
N ASN A 253 3.53 14.26 26.65
CA ASN A 253 3.89 13.47 25.47
C ASN A 253 2.61 12.85 24.86
N TYR A 254 2.04 13.50 23.85
CA TYR A 254 0.80 13.06 23.20
C TYR A 254 1.01 12.26 21.91
N VAL A 255 2.22 11.83 21.57
CA VAL A 255 2.53 11.33 20.21
C VAL A 255 1.53 10.26 19.73
N LYS A 256 1.21 9.25 20.57
CA LYS A 256 0.27 8.19 20.18
C LYS A 256 -1.19 8.64 20.06
N GLU A 257 -1.63 9.56 20.93
CA GLU A 257 -3.00 10.09 20.90
C GLU A 257 -3.16 11.03 19.69
N LEU A 258 -2.13 11.82 19.40
CA LEU A 258 -2.04 12.68 18.22
C LEU A 258 -2.10 11.87 16.93
N GLU A 259 -1.34 10.77 16.83
CA GLU A 259 -1.38 9.87 15.67
C GLU A 259 -2.81 9.35 15.42
N GLN A 260 -3.49 8.86 16.46
CA GLN A 260 -4.86 8.35 16.34
C GLN A 260 -5.87 9.44 15.94
N ILE A 261 -5.79 10.62 16.55
CA ILE A 261 -6.68 11.75 16.23
C ILE A 261 -6.39 12.25 14.81
N PHE A 262 -5.11 12.37 14.44
CA PHE A 262 -4.69 12.79 13.11
C PHE A 262 -5.24 11.87 12.03
N ASP A 263 -5.12 10.56 12.20
CA ASP A 263 -5.63 9.59 11.23
C ASP A 263 -7.15 9.66 11.07
N ALA A 264 -7.88 9.76 12.19
CA ALA A 264 -9.33 9.90 12.19
C ALA A 264 -9.78 11.18 11.48
N GLU A 265 -9.15 12.32 11.79
CA GLU A 265 -9.52 13.61 11.20
C GLU A 265 -9.04 13.78 9.78
N LEU A 266 -7.88 13.21 9.40
CA LEU A 266 -7.44 13.15 8.02
C LEU A 266 -8.45 12.34 7.19
N LYS A 267 -8.91 11.20 7.69
CA LYS A 267 -9.97 10.42 7.05
C LYS A 267 -11.26 11.23 6.89
N ASN A 268 -11.68 11.95 7.94
CA ASN A 268 -12.86 12.83 7.88
C ASN A 268 -12.69 13.96 6.86
N LEU A 269 -11.52 14.60 6.82
CA LEU A 269 -11.19 15.64 5.84
C LEU A 269 -11.30 15.08 4.42
N LEU A 270 -10.66 13.94 4.16
CA LEU A 270 -10.67 13.31 2.83
C LEU A 270 -12.09 12.92 2.41
N LEU A 271 -12.89 12.36 3.31
CA LEU A 271 -14.30 12.07 3.06
C LEU A 271 -15.11 13.34 2.78
N SER A 272 -14.85 14.42 3.51
CA SER A 272 -15.50 15.72 3.29
C SER A 272 -15.18 16.29 1.91
N ILE A 273 -13.90 16.31 1.53
CA ILE A 273 -13.43 16.73 0.20
C ILE A 273 -14.10 15.90 -0.90
N TYR A 274 -14.12 14.58 -0.74
CA TYR A 274 -14.76 13.66 -1.68
C TYR A 274 -16.26 13.98 -1.85
N ASN A 275 -16.98 14.18 -0.74
CA ASN A 275 -18.41 14.48 -0.77
C ASN A 275 -18.69 15.84 -1.41
N GLU A 276 -17.89 16.87 -1.14
CA GLU A 276 -18.02 18.20 -1.74
C GLU A 276 -17.80 18.14 -3.26
N GLN A 277 -16.76 17.41 -3.71
CA GLN A 277 -16.53 17.20 -5.15
C GLN A 277 -17.67 16.42 -5.82
N LYS A 278 -18.21 15.40 -5.15
CA LYS A 278 -19.35 14.64 -5.66
C LYS A 278 -20.60 15.51 -5.81
N ALA A 279 -20.84 16.42 -4.86
CA ALA A 279 -21.95 17.36 -4.92
C ALA A 279 -21.79 18.41 -6.04
N ALA A 280 -20.57 18.89 -6.30
CA ALA A 280 -20.29 19.86 -7.36
C ALA A 280 -20.48 19.30 -8.79
N GLN A 281 -20.62 17.98 -8.94
CA GLN A 281 -20.78 17.30 -10.23
C GLN A 281 -22.24 16.94 -10.55
N GLN A 282 -23.18 17.23 -9.66
CA GLN A 282 -24.63 17.03 -9.82
C GLN A 282 -25.30 18.35 -10.21
#